data_AF-A0A354T835-F1
#
_entry.id   AF-A0A354T835-F1
#
_cell.length_a   1.000
_cell.length_b   1.000
_cell.length_c   1.000
_cell.angle_alpha   90.00
_cell.angle_beta   90.00
_cell.angle_gamma   90.00
#
_symmetry.space_group_name_H-M   'P 1'
#
loop_
_entity.id
_entity.type
_entity.pdbx_description
1 polymer ?
#
loop_
_entity_poly.entity_id
_entity_poly.type
_entity_poly.pdbx_seq_one_letter_code
_entity_poly.pdbx_strand_id
1 'polypeptide(L)'
;MSAERKTLEERAQMSDIDRLRHSCAHVMATAILRLWPNAQFAYGPPVENGFYYDFDLPDHRITPDDFEKIEAEMKKISKENQKFEWKGISRD
;
A
#
# COMPACT_ATOMS: atom_id res chain seq x y z
N MET A 1 -21.12 -9.31 -25.16
CA MET A 1 -21.71 -9.07 -23.82
C MET A 1 -21.43 -7.63 -23.47
N SER A 2 -22.47 -6.79 -23.37
CA SER A 2 -22.30 -5.40 -22.96
C SER A 2 -21.85 -5.42 -21.50
N ALA A 3 -20.59 -5.08 -21.23
CA ALA A 3 -20.15 -4.90 -19.85
C ALA A 3 -20.81 -3.62 -19.34
N GLU A 4 -21.99 -3.76 -18.72
CA GLU A 4 -22.63 -2.66 -18.01
C GLU A 4 -21.60 -2.08 -17.02
N ARG A 5 -21.44 -0.76 -17.04
CA ARG A 5 -20.49 -0.08 -16.16
C ARG A 5 -20.96 -0.30 -14.73
N LYS A 6 -20.11 -0.93 -13.91
CA LYS A 6 -20.29 -1.01 -12.45
C LYS A 6 -20.68 0.34 -11.87
N THR A 7 -21.63 0.34 -10.93
CA THR A 7 -22.03 1.51 -10.14
C THR A 7 -20.85 2.00 -9.28
N LEU A 8 -20.96 3.20 -8.72
CA LEU A 8 -19.90 3.73 -7.84
C LEU A 8 -19.72 2.87 -6.58
N GLU A 9 -20.82 2.34 -6.03
CA GLU A 9 -20.80 1.46 -4.86
C GLU A 9 -20.14 0.12 -5.17
N GLU A 10 -20.46 -0.47 -6.32
CA GLU A 10 -19.85 -1.73 -6.79
C GLU A 10 -18.35 -1.59 -7.09
N ARG A 11 -17.89 -0.39 -7.47
CA ARG A 11 -16.46 -0.08 -7.63
C ARG A 11 -15.74 0.12 -6.31
N ALA A 12 -16.44 0.62 -5.29
CA ALA A 12 -15.90 0.84 -3.96
C ALA A 12 -15.81 -0.45 -3.12
N GLN A 13 -16.52 -1.50 -3.54
CA GLN A 13 -16.60 -2.75 -2.79
C GLN A 13 -15.35 -3.62 -3.02
N MET A 14 -14.41 -3.56 -2.09
CA MET A 14 -13.29 -4.51 -2.00
C MET A 14 -13.74 -5.78 -1.28
N SER A 15 -13.28 -6.94 -1.77
CA SER A 15 -13.37 -8.18 -1.01
C SER A 15 -12.47 -8.12 0.24
N ASP A 16 -12.66 -9.03 1.20
CA ASP A 16 -11.83 -9.04 2.42
C ASP A 16 -10.35 -9.31 2.11
N ILE A 17 -10.06 -10.14 1.10
CA ILE A 17 -8.68 -10.38 0.66
C ILE A 17 -8.08 -9.15 -0.03
N ASP A 18 -8.88 -8.41 -0.80
CA ASP A 18 -8.42 -7.16 -1.43
C ASP A 18 -8.13 -6.09 -0.38
N ARG A 19 -8.98 -5.99 0.65
CA ARG A 19 -8.73 -5.10 1.79
C ARG A 19 -7.43 -5.46 2.51
N LEU A 20 -7.20 -6.75 2.75
CA LEU A 20 -5.95 -7.21 3.39
C LEU A 20 -4.73 -6.86 2.53
N ARG A 21 -4.79 -7.12 1.22
CA ARG A 21 -3.72 -6.77 0.28
C ARG A 21 -3.47 -5.27 0.20
N HIS A 22 -4.52 -4.45 0.21
CA HIS A 22 -4.41 -3.00 0.23
C HIS A 22 -3.76 -2.51 1.54
N SER A 23 -4.17 -3.05 2.69
CA SER A 23 -3.51 -2.78 3.97
C SER A 23 -2.03 -3.18 3.94
N CYS A 24 -1.68 -4.31 3.31
CA CYS A 24 -0.27 -4.69 3.12
C CYS A 24 0.51 -3.70 2.25
N ALA A 25 -0.11 -3.10 1.23
CA ALA A 25 0.51 -2.02 0.45
C ALA A 25 0.85 -0.81 1.34
N HIS A 26 -0.04 -0.42 2.25
CA HIS A 26 0.24 0.64 3.23
C HIS A 26 1.36 0.27 4.22
N VAL A 27 1.42 -0.99 4.66
CA VAL A 27 2.52 -1.47 5.51
C VAL A 27 3.85 -1.40 4.76
N MET A 28 3.89 -1.77 3.48
CA MET A 28 5.09 -1.64 2.64
C MET A 28 5.50 -0.17 2.47
N ALA A 29 4.56 0.73 2.21
CA ALA A 29 4.86 2.16 2.12
C ALA A 29 5.45 2.72 3.43
N THR A 30 4.88 2.31 4.57
CA THR A 30 5.42 2.68 5.89
C THR A 30 6.84 2.14 6.10
N ALA A 31 7.10 0.89 5.68
CA ALA A 31 8.44 0.31 5.74
C ALA A 31 9.45 1.08 4.88
N ILE A 32 9.06 1.41 3.65
CA ILE A 32 9.88 2.22 2.72
C ILE A 32 10.16 3.60 3.33
N LEU A 33 9.18 4.28 3.93
CA LEU A 33 9.39 5.57 4.61
C LEU A 33 10.36 5.48 5.80
N ARG A 34 10.32 4.39 6.56
CA ARG A 34 11.28 4.19 7.68
C ARG A 34 12.71 4.00 7.18
N LEU A 35 12.88 3.32 6.06
CA LEU A 35 14.19 3.06 5.45
C LEU A 35 14.72 4.26 4.66
N TRP A 36 13.84 4.95 3.94
CA TRP A 36 14.13 6.12 3.11
C TRP A 36 13.10 7.22 3.38
N PRO A 37 13.38 8.13 4.34
CA PRO A 37 12.43 9.14 4.81
C PRO A 37 11.94 10.13 3.74
N ASN A 38 12.68 10.29 2.65
CA ASN A 38 12.34 11.19 1.54
C ASN A 38 11.52 10.51 0.44
N ALA A 39 11.09 9.26 0.64
CA ALA A 39 10.30 8.52 -0.34
C ALA A 39 8.97 9.24 -0.66
N GLN A 40 8.62 9.31 -1.93
CA GLN A 40 7.37 9.90 -2.41
C GLN A 40 6.47 8.82 -3.00
N PHE A 41 5.18 8.84 -2.66
CA PHE A 41 4.24 7.79 -3.00
C PHE A 41 3.17 8.28 -3.98
N ALA A 42 2.79 7.44 -4.94
CA ALA A 42 1.77 7.74 -5.93
C ALA A 42 0.52 6.85 -5.78
N TYR A 43 0.64 5.55 -6.12
CA TYR A 43 -0.50 4.65 -6.20
C TYR A 43 -0.14 3.24 -5.72
N GLY A 44 -0.98 2.63 -4.89
CA GLY A 44 -0.69 1.31 -4.30
C GLY A 44 -1.92 0.41 -4.15
N PRO A 45 -2.52 -0.07 -5.26
CA PRO A 45 -3.76 -0.84 -5.22
C PRO A 45 -3.51 -2.31 -4.89
N PRO A 46 -4.51 -3.02 -4.36
CA PRO A 46 -4.55 -4.46 -4.42
C PRO A 46 -4.76 -4.93 -5.87
N VAL A 47 -4.20 -6.09 -6.20
CA VAL A 47 -4.40 -6.79 -7.48
C VAL A 47 -4.78 -8.25 -7.21
N GLU A 48 -5.21 -8.98 -8.25
CA GLU A 48 -5.74 -10.34 -8.13
C GLU A 48 -4.85 -11.30 -7.32
N ASN A 49 -3.51 -11.16 -7.42
CA ASN A 49 -2.55 -12.03 -6.76
C ASN A 49 -1.62 -11.30 -5.77
N GLY A 50 -1.95 -10.10 -5.33
CA GLY A 50 -1.09 -9.34 -4.42
C GLY A 50 -1.40 -7.86 -4.39
N PHE A 51 -0.36 -7.04 -4.39
CA PHE A 51 -0.42 -5.59 -4.46
C PHE A 51 0.89 -5.07 -5.05
N TYR A 52 0.90 -3.82 -5.48
CA TYR A 52 2.11 -3.09 -5.81
C TYR A 52 2.05 -1.69 -5.21
N TYR A 53 3.16 -0.95 -5.32
CA TYR A 53 3.18 0.47 -4.96
C TYR A 53 4.15 1.21 -5.87
N ASP A 54 3.66 2.28 -6.49
CA ASP A 54 4.46 3.23 -7.25
C ASP A 54 5.01 4.31 -6.30
N PHE A 55 6.33 4.44 -6.26
CA PHE A 55 7.03 5.42 -5.44
C PHE A 55 8.31 5.90 -6.12
N ASP A 56 8.76 7.08 -5.71
CA ASP A 56 10.05 7.64 -6.08
C ASP A 56 10.97 7.73 -4.85
N LEU A 57 12.26 7.45 -5.06
CA LEU A 57 13.30 7.55 -4.05
C LEU A 57 14.36 8.54 -4.55
N PRO A 58 14.35 9.79 -4.08
CA PRO A 58 15.28 10.81 -4.57
C PRO A 58 16.76 10.46 -4.35
N ASP A 59 17.05 9.76 -3.24
CA ASP A 59 18.42 9.51 -2.76
C ASP A 59 18.87 8.05 -2.95
N HIS A 60 18.01 7.17 -3.46
CA HIS A 60 18.30 5.73 -3.54
C HIS A 60 17.68 5.08 -4.76
N ARG A 61 18.30 4.01 -5.27
CA ARG A 61 17.73 3.18 -6.34
C ARG A 61 17.54 1.77 -5.82
N ILE A 62 16.31 1.25 -5.93
CA ILE A 62 16.01 -0.10 -5.46
C ILE A 62 16.92 -1.13 -6.12
N THR A 63 17.49 -2.00 -5.28
CA THR A 63 18.29 -3.15 -5.65
C THR A 63 17.68 -4.43 -5.08
N PRO A 64 18.07 -5.63 -5.55
CA PRO A 64 17.56 -6.88 -4.99
C PRO A 64 17.78 -7.03 -3.48
N ASP A 65 18.88 -6.53 -2.95
CA ASP A 65 19.22 -6.60 -1.52
C ASP A 65 18.28 -5.78 -0.63
N ASP A 66 17.54 -4.84 -1.22
CA ASP A 66 16.60 -4.00 -0.51
C ASP A 66 15.29 -4.72 -0.19
N PHE A 67 14.93 -5.76 -0.96
CA PHE A 67 13.70 -6.52 -0.72
C PHE A 67 13.71 -7.19 0.67
N GLU A 68 14.84 -7.76 1.07
CA GLU A 68 14.97 -8.37 2.40
C GLU A 68 14.83 -7.34 3.53
N LYS A 69 15.37 -6.13 3.35
CA LYS A 69 15.26 -5.03 4.31
C LYS A 69 13.82 -4.55 4.43
N ILE A 70 13.16 -4.34 3.29
CA ILE A 70 11.76 -3.91 3.23
C ILE A 70 10.87 -4.97 3.91
N GLU A 71 11.02 -6.25 3.57
CA GLU A 71 10.22 -7.32 4.16
C GLU A 71 10.46 -7.46 5.68
N ALA A 72 11.71 -7.34 6.13
CA ALA A 72 12.03 -7.36 7.55
C ALA A 72 11.36 -6.19 8.30
N GLU A 73 11.36 -4.99 7.73
CA GLU A 73 10.71 -3.82 8.32
C GLU A 73 9.17 -3.94 8.29
N MET A 74 8.58 -4.47 7.22
CA MET A 74 7.15 -4.80 7.16
C MET A 74 6.74 -5.78 8.26
N LYS A 75 7.55 -6.82 8.52
CA LYS A 75 7.30 -7.78 9.62
C LYS A 75 7.36 -7.12 10.98
N LYS A 76 8.22 -6.13 11.21
CA LYS A 76 8.25 -5.36 12.46
C LYS A 76 6.97 -4.53 12.61
N ILE A 77 6.59 -3.77 11.58
CA ILE A 77 5.38 -2.95 11.58
C ILE A 77 4.14 -3.80 11.85
N SER A 78 4.04 -4.98 11.21
CA SER A 78 2.91 -5.89 11.45
C SER A 78 2.84 -6.38 12.91
N LYS A 79 3.99 -6.58 13.57
CA LYS A 79 4.04 -7.00 14.99
C LYS A 79 3.71 -5.88 15.97
N GLU A 80 3.91 -4.63 15.57
CA GLU A 80 3.54 -3.47 16.39
C GLU A 80 2.02 -3.36 16.58
N ASN A 81 1.22 -4.04 15.75
CA ASN A 81 -0.23 -4.12 15.86
C ASN A 81 -0.91 -2.75 16.02
N GLN A 82 -0.42 -1.78 15.23
CA GLN A 82 -0.97 -0.44 15.20
C GLN A 82 -2.41 -0.47 14.68
N LYS A 83 -3.24 0.43 15.21
CA LYS A 83 -4.63 0.57 14.75
C LYS A 83 -4.68 1.41 13.49
N PHE A 84 -5.45 0.96 12.50
CA PHE A 84 -5.85 1.79 11.38
C PHE A 84 -7.01 2.68 11.83
N GLU A 85 -6.81 3.99 11.81
CA GLU A 85 -7.83 4.97 12.15
C GLU A 85 -8.24 5.73 10.88
N TRP A 86 -9.50 5.63 10.50
CA TRP A 86 -10.05 6.44 9.43
C TRP A 86 -10.54 7.76 9.98
N LYS A 87 -10.18 8.85 9.30
CA LYS A 87 -10.69 10.18 9.58
C LYS A 87 -11.10 10.86 8.27
N GLY A 88 -12.36 11.23 8.17
CA GLY A 88 -12.84 12.11 7.11
C GLY A 88 -12.27 13.51 7.32
N ILE A 89 -11.58 14.03 6.31
CA ILE A 89 -11.02 15.39 6.29
C ILE A 89 -11.56 16.14 5.08
N SER A 90 -11.69 17.47 5.21
CA SER A 90 -11.87 18.35 4.06
C SER A 90 -10.62 18.30 3.17
N ARG A 91 -10.77 18.67 1.91
CA ARG A 91 -9.62 18.82 1.01
C ARG A 91 -8.69 19.95 1.44
N ASP A 92 -9.27 20.98 2.05
CA ASP A 92 -8.57 22.14 2.59
C ASP A 92 -8.07 21.87 4.01
#